data_AF-A0AAV5ZM03-F1
#
_entry.id   AF-A0AAV5ZM03-F1
#
_cell.length_a   1.000
_cell.length_b   1.000
_cell.length_c   1.000
_cell.angle_alpha   90.00
_cell.angle_beta   90.00
_cell.angle_gamma   90.00
#
_symmetry.space_group_name_H-M   'P 1'
#
loop_
_entity.id
_entity.type
_entity.pdbx_description
1 polymer ?
#
loop_
_entity_poly.entity_id
_entity_poly.type
_entity_poly.pdbx_seq_one_letter_code
_entity_poly.pdbx_strand_id
1 'polypeptide(L)'
;MKRILVVLAVLAGFGATAEAGPNGADVKAALVRCAEVTYPTPLSGCGDDPLTAGRVEIHKNGDVAATLTGALANASYDLVLHGANASATLPIAVVTTDTLGNGAFRGSSVFDMSQAGIVALTLGRNGSVEFVAGFSGERELEAGLVPCGAINTPAPLAGCGTDAFKSGKAEVEEGDVKVDLSADPNLTYGVVFRGLGGGADVPLGTLTTDKRGRGSLKVENVVGEDVVGAGNVVLQRDGFDQFITGFQSTRKRPAIVARFQVGLLRCADVNTLAPLAGCGFDQLNKGEAIIDDKGDVSVHLMGAVARSTYEVVFVGADGTTEVSVGMLTTNPGGNGQVIVRDFFPVGARGVGHVIVKRDGVDQFVTGFAVSR
;
A
#
# COMPACT_ATOMS: atom_id res chain seq x y z
N MET A 1 39.28 42.49 35.53
CA MET A 1 39.09 41.19 34.87
C MET A 1 37.62 41.06 34.48
N LYS A 2 37.30 41.25 33.19
CA LYS A 2 35.92 41.23 32.66
C LYS A 2 35.47 39.77 32.54
N ARG A 3 34.42 39.38 33.27
CA ARG A 3 33.73 38.09 33.08
C ARG A 3 32.65 38.28 32.02
N ILE A 4 32.80 37.57 30.90
CA ILE A 4 31.81 37.49 29.82
C ILE A 4 30.72 36.53 30.28
N LEU A 5 29.49 37.04 30.34
CA LEU A 5 28.27 36.26 30.58
C LEU A 5 27.80 35.73 29.22
N VAL A 6 27.98 34.44 28.96
CA VAL A 6 27.35 33.78 27.80
C VAL A 6 25.95 33.36 28.22
N VAL A 7 24.95 34.15 27.84
CA VAL A 7 23.54 33.76 27.95
C VAL A 7 23.22 32.88 26.76
N LEU A 8 23.22 31.57 26.98
CA LEU A 8 22.73 30.58 26.02
C LEU A 8 21.20 30.63 26.05
N ALA A 9 20.60 31.34 25.09
CA ALA A 9 19.15 31.35 24.90
C ALA A 9 18.73 30.02 24.25
N VAL A 10 18.29 29.07 25.07
CA VAL A 10 17.57 27.88 24.60
C VAL A 10 16.17 28.33 24.18
N LEU A 11 16.00 28.59 22.89
CA LEU A 11 14.68 28.67 22.26
C LEU A 11 14.04 27.28 22.34
N ALA A 12 13.24 27.05 23.38
CA ALA A 12 12.29 25.96 23.41
C ALA A 12 11.23 26.24 22.34
N GLY A 13 11.43 25.66 21.16
CA GLY A 13 10.42 25.59 20.12
C GLY A 13 9.21 24.85 20.69
N PHE A 14 8.08 25.56 20.78
CA PHE A 14 6.79 24.98 21.10
C PHE A 14 6.51 23.85 20.10
N GLY A 15 6.44 22.62 20.62
CA GLY A 15 5.96 21.48 19.87
C GLY A 15 4.50 21.69 19.50
N ALA A 16 4.25 22.09 18.26
CA ALA A 16 2.96 21.90 17.64
C ALA A 16 2.87 20.44 17.16
N THR A 17 2.60 19.52 18.08
CA THR A 17 2.09 18.20 17.68
C THR A 17 0.59 18.32 17.49
N ALA A 18 0.20 18.70 16.29
CA ALA A 18 -1.16 18.54 15.78
C ALA A 18 -1.08 17.81 14.43
N GLU A 19 -0.58 16.58 14.42
CA GLU A 19 -0.86 15.65 13.33
C GLU A 19 -2.31 15.17 13.47
N ALA A 20 -3.25 16.03 13.08
CA ALA A 20 -4.51 15.55 12.56
C ALA A 20 -4.17 14.97 11.18
N GLY A 21 -3.86 13.67 11.13
CA GLY A 21 -3.68 12.97 9.87
C GLY A 21 -4.91 13.23 8.96
N PRO A 22 -4.73 13.34 7.64
CA PRO A 22 -5.82 13.60 6.72
C PRO A 22 -6.95 12.57 6.92
N ASN A 23 -8.18 13.07 7.03
CA ASN A 23 -9.37 12.24 6.96
C ASN A 23 -9.29 11.47 5.64
N GLY A 24 -9.10 10.15 5.68
CA GLY A 24 -8.83 9.36 4.48
C GLY A 24 -9.84 9.60 3.35
N ALA A 25 -9.40 9.41 2.12
CA ALA A 25 -10.16 9.71 0.92
C ALA A 25 -10.63 8.43 0.22
N ASP A 26 -11.88 8.43 -0.20
CA ASP A 26 -12.50 7.37 -1.02
C ASP A 26 -12.47 7.76 -2.50
N VAL A 27 -12.48 6.77 -3.39
CA VAL A 27 -12.70 6.91 -4.83
C VAL A 27 -13.84 6.00 -5.22
N LYS A 28 -14.79 6.52 -6.00
CA LYS A 28 -15.80 5.77 -6.73
C LYS A 28 -15.82 6.30 -8.15
N ALA A 29 -15.48 5.44 -9.09
CA ALA A 29 -15.43 5.82 -10.49
C ALA A 29 -16.17 4.78 -11.32
N ALA A 30 -16.98 5.25 -12.25
CA ALA A 30 -17.44 4.38 -13.32
C ALA A 30 -16.26 3.88 -14.15
N LEU A 31 -16.40 2.67 -14.70
CA LEU A 31 -15.53 2.18 -15.75
C LEU A 31 -16.18 2.51 -17.09
N VAL A 32 -15.41 3.19 -17.94
CA VAL A 32 -15.78 3.55 -19.30
C VAL A 32 -14.84 2.86 -20.27
N ARG A 33 -15.29 2.62 -21.49
CA ARG A 33 -14.43 1.99 -22.50
C ARG A 33 -13.32 2.96 -22.89
N CYS A 34 -12.08 2.47 -22.94
CA CYS A 34 -10.93 3.28 -23.31
C CYS A 34 -11.15 4.00 -24.64
N ALA A 35 -11.64 3.27 -25.65
CA ALA A 35 -11.87 3.80 -27.00
C ALA A 35 -12.99 4.85 -27.09
N GLU A 36 -13.82 4.99 -26.06
CA GLU A 36 -14.88 6.00 -26.01
C GLU A 36 -14.44 7.30 -25.36
N VAL A 37 -13.32 7.30 -24.63
CA VAL A 37 -12.81 8.51 -23.98
C VAL A 37 -12.46 9.54 -25.04
N THR A 38 -13.14 10.68 -24.99
CA THR A 38 -12.90 11.82 -25.87
C THR A 38 -12.47 13.06 -25.10
N TYR A 39 -12.68 13.09 -23.78
CA TYR A 39 -12.40 14.25 -22.94
C TYR A 39 -11.31 14.02 -21.88
N PRO A 40 -10.37 14.98 -21.71
CA PRO A 40 -10.17 16.18 -22.55
C PRO A 40 -9.50 15.85 -23.89
N THR A 41 -8.89 14.67 -23.98
CA THR A 41 -8.19 14.18 -25.17
C THR A 41 -8.43 12.66 -25.32
N PRO A 42 -8.54 12.15 -26.55
CA PRO A 42 -8.66 10.72 -26.79
C PRO A 42 -7.47 9.93 -26.26
N LEU A 43 -7.76 8.75 -25.71
CA LEU A 43 -6.74 7.80 -25.27
C LEU A 43 -6.21 6.98 -26.46
N SER A 44 -4.99 6.44 -26.30
CA SER A 44 -4.36 5.56 -27.29
C SER A 44 -4.09 4.18 -26.67
N GLY A 45 -3.85 3.17 -27.51
CA GLY A 45 -3.64 1.79 -27.03
C GLY A 45 -4.90 1.13 -26.48
N CYS A 46 -6.07 1.62 -26.89
CA CYS A 46 -7.35 1.07 -26.47
C CYS A 46 -7.69 -0.22 -27.20
N GLY A 47 -8.26 -1.18 -26.48
CA GLY A 47 -8.91 -2.34 -27.07
C GLY A 47 -10.36 -2.06 -27.47
N ASP A 48 -11.04 -3.10 -27.92
CA ASP A 48 -12.40 -3.07 -28.46
C ASP A 48 -13.42 -3.81 -27.60
N ASP A 49 -13.07 -4.14 -26.34
CA ASP A 49 -13.97 -4.91 -25.50
C ASP A 49 -15.31 -4.20 -25.24
N PRO A 50 -16.41 -4.97 -25.24
CA PRO A 50 -17.70 -4.43 -24.83
C PRO A 50 -17.67 -4.09 -23.34
N LEU A 51 -18.51 -3.14 -22.93
CA LEU A 51 -18.81 -2.92 -21.52
C LEU A 51 -20.20 -2.29 -21.42
N THR A 52 -21.13 -2.97 -20.76
CA THR A 52 -22.44 -2.39 -20.48
C THR A 52 -22.35 -1.47 -19.29
N ALA A 53 -21.74 -1.92 -18.20
CA ALA A 53 -21.51 -1.11 -17.01
C ALA A 53 -20.30 -1.64 -16.24
N GLY A 54 -19.62 -0.76 -15.53
CA GLY A 54 -18.57 -1.15 -14.61
C GLY A 54 -18.28 -0.05 -13.61
N ARG A 55 -17.66 -0.43 -12.50
CA ARG A 55 -17.30 0.50 -11.42
C ARG A 55 -16.06 0.00 -10.71
N VAL A 56 -15.22 0.93 -10.29
CA VAL A 56 -14.11 0.70 -9.37
C VAL A 56 -14.26 1.59 -8.14
N GLU A 57 -14.03 1.01 -6.97
CA GLU A 57 -14.09 1.70 -5.70
C GLU A 57 -12.81 1.44 -4.91
N ILE A 58 -12.26 2.50 -4.33
CA ILE A 58 -11.19 2.43 -3.34
C ILE A 58 -11.69 3.12 -2.09
N HIS A 59 -11.77 2.38 -1.00
CA HIS A 59 -12.20 2.93 0.28
C HIS A 59 -10.99 3.42 1.09
N LYS A 60 -11.20 4.42 1.94
CA LYS A 60 -10.21 5.02 2.85
C LYS A 60 -9.66 4.05 3.90
N ASN A 61 -10.21 2.85 3.99
CA ASN A 61 -9.67 1.75 4.78
C ASN A 61 -8.72 0.84 3.98
N GLY A 62 -8.40 1.21 2.73
CA GLY A 62 -7.55 0.48 1.81
C GLY A 62 -8.24 -0.66 1.07
N ASP A 63 -9.54 -0.87 1.25
CA ASP A 63 -10.29 -1.89 0.52
C ASP A 63 -10.51 -1.43 -0.94
N VAL A 64 -10.48 -2.39 -1.87
CA VAL A 64 -10.69 -2.14 -3.29
C VAL A 64 -11.77 -3.08 -3.81
N ALA A 65 -12.70 -2.55 -4.60
CA ALA A 65 -13.68 -3.33 -5.32
C ALA A 65 -13.69 -2.94 -6.79
N ALA A 66 -13.90 -3.91 -7.67
CA ALA A 66 -14.12 -3.67 -9.09
C ALA A 66 -15.24 -4.58 -9.59
N THR A 67 -16.09 -4.05 -10.45
CA THR A 67 -17.20 -4.79 -11.07
C THR A 67 -17.27 -4.49 -12.55
N LEU A 68 -17.52 -5.54 -13.34
CA LEU A 68 -17.73 -5.51 -14.78
C LEU A 68 -19.04 -6.21 -15.10
N THR A 69 -19.83 -5.62 -15.99
CA THR A 69 -21.08 -6.18 -16.50
C THR A 69 -21.10 -6.02 -18.01
N GLY A 70 -21.31 -7.14 -18.72
CA GLY A 70 -21.32 -7.16 -20.18
C GLY A 70 -19.95 -6.88 -20.81
N ALA A 71 -18.87 -7.25 -20.12
CA ALA A 71 -17.54 -7.30 -20.69
C ALA A 71 -17.36 -8.55 -21.57
N LEU A 72 -16.17 -8.78 -22.14
CA LEU A 72 -15.91 -10.03 -22.87
C LEU A 72 -16.09 -11.23 -21.95
N ALA A 73 -16.77 -12.28 -22.41
CA ALA A 73 -17.04 -13.47 -21.62
C ALA A 73 -15.79 -14.34 -21.41
N ASN A 74 -15.64 -14.94 -20.23
CA ASN A 74 -14.51 -15.81 -19.85
C ASN A 74 -13.13 -15.17 -20.07
N ALA A 75 -13.03 -13.87 -19.80
CA ALA A 75 -11.80 -13.08 -19.97
C ALA A 75 -11.16 -12.76 -18.62
N SER A 76 -9.87 -12.42 -18.65
CA SER A 76 -9.09 -11.96 -17.50
C SER A 76 -8.57 -10.56 -17.78
N TYR A 77 -8.74 -9.66 -16.82
CA TYR A 77 -8.35 -8.27 -16.90
C TYR A 77 -7.40 -7.90 -15.76
N ASP A 78 -6.28 -7.27 -16.07
CA ASP A 78 -5.35 -6.73 -15.07
C ASP A 78 -5.86 -5.37 -14.59
N LEU A 79 -6.29 -5.29 -13.34
CA LEU A 79 -6.58 -4.03 -12.65
C LEU A 79 -5.28 -3.39 -12.20
N VAL A 80 -4.96 -2.22 -12.75
CA VAL A 80 -3.69 -1.52 -12.53
C VAL A 80 -3.96 -0.08 -12.11
N LEU A 81 -3.23 0.38 -11.08
CA LEU A 81 -3.13 1.78 -10.71
C LEU A 81 -1.90 2.42 -11.36
N HIS A 82 -2.08 3.58 -11.98
CA HIS A 82 -1.01 4.33 -12.65
C HIS A 82 -0.62 5.56 -11.85
N GLY A 83 0.64 5.99 -11.98
CA GLY A 83 1.11 7.29 -11.50
C GLY A 83 0.64 8.42 -12.43
N ALA A 84 0.75 9.68 -11.97
CA ALA A 84 0.29 10.84 -12.73
C ALA A 84 0.97 11.05 -14.09
N ASN A 85 2.15 10.43 -14.30
CA ASN A 85 2.90 10.47 -15.55
C ASN A 85 2.88 9.13 -16.31
N ALA A 86 2.02 8.17 -15.90
CA ALA A 86 1.90 6.82 -16.44
C ALA A 86 3.21 6.00 -16.50
N SER A 87 4.30 6.49 -15.90
CA SER A 87 5.62 5.82 -15.91
C SER A 87 5.77 4.80 -14.79
N ALA A 88 5.00 4.97 -13.70
CA ALA A 88 4.92 4.04 -12.60
C ALA A 88 3.55 3.37 -12.61
N THR A 89 3.55 2.04 -12.43
CA THR A 89 2.33 1.23 -12.41
C THR A 89 2.37 0.28 -11.23
N LEU A 90 1.21 0.05 -10.62
CA LEU A 90 1.02 -0.94 -9.56
C LEU A 90 -0.11 -1.89 -9.98
N PRO A 91 0.20 -3.16 -10.29
CA PRO A 91 -0.80 -4.20 -10.45
C PRO A 91 -1.54 -4.40 -9.11
N ILE A 92 -2.87 -4.36 -9.14
CA ILE A 92 -3.72 -4.56 -7.96
C ILE A 92 -4.24 -5.99 -7.93
N ALA A 93 -4.90 -6.41 -9.01
CA ALA A 93 -5.63 -7.68 -9.06
C ALA A 93 -5.90 -8.12 -10.50
N VAL A 94 -6.32 -9.37 -10.66
CA VAL A 94 -6.92 -9.87 -11.89
C VAL A 94 -8.42 -10.00 -11.68
N VAL A 95 -9.22 -9.40 -12.56
CA VAL A 95 -10.68 -9.52 -12.58
C VAL A 95 -11.06 -10.48 -13.71
N THR A 96 -11.72 -11.58 -13.37
CA THR A 96 -12.19 -12.57 -14.35
C THR A 96 -13.68 -12.44 -14.58
N THR A 97 -14.14 -12.62 -15.82
CA THR A 97 -15.55 -12.60 -16.18
C THR A 97 -16.13 -14.01 -16.39
N ASP A 98 -17.43 -14.16 -16.13
CA ASP A 98 -18.18 -15.38 -16.41
C ASP A 98 -18.60 -15.49 -17.89
N THR A 99 -19.45 -16.47 -18.22
CA THR A 99 -19.98 -16.68 -19.57
C THR A 99 -20.88 -15.56 -20.09
N LEU A 100 -21.35 -14.68 -19.21
CA LEU A 100 -22.18 -13.51 -19.54
C LEU A 100 -21.36 -12.21 -19.54
N GLY A 101 -20.05 -12.28 -19.28
CA GLY A 101 -19.21 -11.09 -19.21
C GLY A 101 -19.29 -10.35 -17.87
N ASN A 102 -19.81 -10.98 -16.82
CA ASN A 102 -19.87 -10.39 -15.48
C ASN A 102 -18.63 -10.77 -14.68
N GLY A 103 -17.96 -9.80 -14.08
CA GLY A 103 -16.77 -10.00 -13.26
C GLY A 103 -16.83 -9.15 -12.01
N ALA A 104 -16.31 -9.67 -10.90
CA ALA A 104 -16.20 -8.92 -9.66
C ALA A 104 -14.91 -9.25 -8.92
N PHE A 105 -14.30 -8.23 -8.34
CA PHE A 105 -13.17 -8.34 -7.43
C PHE A 105 -13.49 -7.57 -6.15
N ARG A 106 -13.11 -8.14 -5.01
CA ARG A 106 -13.09 -7.47 -3.70
C ARG A 106 -11.81 -7.85 -2.97
N GLY A 107 -10.95 -6.87 -2.75
CA GLY A 107 -9.74 -6.98 -1.96
C GLY A 107 -9.87 -6.17 -0.68
N SER A 108 -9.64 -6.80 0.47
CA SER A 108 -9.57 -6.08 1.74
C SER A 108 -8.15 -5.65 2.04
N SER A 109 -7.99 -4.40 2.49
CA SER A 109 -6.71 -3.80 2.87
C SER A 109 -5.64 -4.00 1.79
N VAL A 110 -6.00 -3.68 0.55
CA VAL A 110 -5.08 -3.65 -0.59
C VAL A 110 -4.02 -2.58 -0.38
N PHE A 111 -4.45 -1.39 0.08
CA PHE A 111 -3.57 -0.28 0.40
C PHE A 111 -3.33 -0.13 1.90
N ASP A 112 -2.06 -0.09 2.28
CA ASP A 112 -1.60 0.10 3.65
C ASP A 112 -1.78 1.55 4.13
N MET A 113 -1.65 1.77 5.44
CA MET A 113 -1.77 3.09 6.05
C MET A 113 -0.86 4.12 5.37
N SER A 114 -1.41 5.30 5.12
CA SER A 114 -0.74 6.44 4.47
C SER A 114 -0.37 6.23 3.00
N GLN A 115 -0.75 5.11 2.38
CA GLN A 115 -0.69 5.01 0.93
C GLN A 115 -1.77 5.90 0.31
N ALA A 116 -1.33 6.76 -0.61
CA ALA A 116 -2.20 7.64 -1.36
C ALA A 116 -1.84 7.61 -2.85
N GLY A 117 -2.87 7.63 -3.67
CA GLY A 117 -2.79 7.60 -5.13
C GLY A 117 -3.90 8.41 -5.77
N ILE A 118 -3.79 8.62 -7.08
CA ILE A 118 -4.75 9.41 -7.88
C ILE A 118 -5.80 8.52 -8.54
N VAL A 119 -6.81 9.14 -9.17
CA VAL A 119 -7.74 8.44 -10.05
C VAL A 119 -7.06 8.17 -11.40
N ALA A 120 -6.36 7.05 -11.49
CA ALA A 120 -5.71 6.59 -12.71
C ALA A 120 -5.73 5.05 -12.76
N LEU A 121 -6.93 4.48 -12.74
CA LEU A 121 -7.15 3.03 -12.72
C LEU A 121 -7.53 2.53 -14.11
N THR A 122 -6.93 1.42 -14.53
CA THR A 122 -7.24 0.76 -15.81
C THR A 122 -7.49 -0.71 -15.61
N LEU A 123 -8.31 -1.29 -16.49
CA LEU A 123 -8.37 -2.73 -16.70
C LEU A 123 -7.83 -3.05 -18.09
N GLY A 124 -6.72 -3.78 -18.14
CA GLY A 124 -6.05 -4.16 -19.37
C GLY A 124 -6.21 -5.65 -19.70
N ARG A 125 -6.17 -5.98 -20.99
CA ARG A 125 -6.20 -7.36 -21.49
C ARG A 125 -5.25 -7.50 -22.67
N ASN A 126 -4.40 -8.53 -22.65
CA ASN A 126 -3.47 -8.85 -23.76
C ASN A 126 -2.59 -7.68 -24.23
N GLY A 127 -2.22 -6.76 -23.33
CA GLY A 127 -1.40 -5.59 -23.64
C GLY A 127 -2.16 -4.35 -24.13
N SER A 128 -3.49 -4.43 -24.30
CA SER A 128 -4.35 -3.27 -24.55
C SER A 128 -5.05 -2.81 -23.28
N VAL A 129 -5.39 -1.51 -23.22
CA VAL A 129 -6.27 -0.96 -22.17
C VAL A 129 -7.71 -1.06 -22.65
N GLU A 130 -8.54 -1.82 -21.93
CA GLU A 130 -9.94 -2.03 -22.32
C GLU A 130 -10.83 -0.99 -21.64
N PHE A 131 -10.67 -0.82 -20.33
CA PHE A 131 -11.50 0.07 -19.52
C PHE A 131 -10.65 1.00 -18.65
N VAL A 132 -11.17 2.20 -18.40
CA VAL A 132 -10.53 3.19 -17.54
C VAL A 132 -11.53 3.76 -16.53
N ALA A 133 -11.06 4.14 -15.36
CA ALA A 133 -11.85 4.92 -14.41
C ALA A 133 -12.14 6.31 -14.98
N GLY A 134 -13.43 6.67 -15.04
CA GLY A 134 -13.89 7.89 -15.67
C GLY A 134 -15.38 8.17 -15.40
N PHE A 135 -16.00 8.90 -16.32
CA PHE A 135 -17.40 9.32 -16.25
C PHE A 135 -18.04 9.35 -17.66
N SER A 136 -19.37 9.28 -17.73
CA SER A 136 -20.17 9.41 -18.96
C SER A 136 -21.68 9.54 -18.65
N GLY A 137 -22.33 10.63 -19.10
CA GLY A 137 -23.75 10.87 -18.80
C GLY A 137 -24.06 10.77 -17.30
N GLU A 138 -24.98 9.87 -16.93
CA GLU A 138 -25.35 9.56 -15.54
C GLU A 138 -24.25 8.80 -14.74
N ARG A 139 -23.15 8.40 -15.38
CA ARG A 139 -22.05 7.70 -14.72
C ARG A 139 -21.12 8.69 -14.04
N GLU A 140 -21.23 8.75 -12.73
CA GLU A 140 -20.44 9.65 -11.87
C GLU A 140 -18.97 9.23 -11.70
N LEU A 141 -18.14 10.25 -11.41
CA LEU A 141 -16.84 10.12 -10.78
C LEU A 141 -16.86 10.92 -9.47
N GLU A 142 -16.79 10.24 -8.33
CA GLU A 142 -16.66 10.85 -7.00
C GLU A 142 -15.30 10.47 -6.40
N ALA A 143 -14.49 11.46 -6.04
CA ALA A 143 -13.19 11.21 -5.41
C ALA A 143 -12.90 12.24 -4.32
N GLY A 144 -12.29 11.79 -3.22
CA GLY A 144 -11.71 12.68 -2.24
C GLY A 144 -10.55 13.47 -2.84
N LEU A 145 -10.29 14.65 -2.28
CA LEU A 145 -9.05 15.37 -2.56
C LEU A 145 -7.97 14.86 -1.60
N VAL A 146 -6.74 14.74 -2.10
CA VAL A 146 -5.56 14.43 -1.30
C VAL A 146 -4.49 15.51 -1.52
N PRO A 147 -3.68 15.84 -0.51
CA PRO A 147 -2.51 16.69 -0.71
C PRO A 147 -1.58 16.10 -1.76
N CYS A 148 -1.12 16.91 -2.71
CA CYS A 148 -0.19 16.46 -3.75
C CYS A 148 1.04 15.76 -3.14
N GLY A 149 1.63 16.37 -2.10
CA GLY A 149 2.80 15.82 -1.41
C GLY A 149 2.54 14.55 -0.60
N ALA A 150 1.28 14.14 -0.40
CA ALA A 150 0.94 12.87 0.24
C ALA A 150 0.94 11.69 -0.73
N ILE A 151 0.83 11.95 -2.04
CA ILE A 151 0.77 10.91 -3.07
C ILE A 151 2.13 10.22 -3.14
N ASN A 152 2.11 8.90 -2.94
CA ASN A 152 3.29 8.05 -2.87
C ASN A 152 3.10 6.71 -3.61
N THR A 153 1.91 6.47 -4.15
CA THR A 153 1.52 5.21 -4.78
C THR A 153 0.92 5.48 -6.17
N PRO A 154 1.46 4.86 -7.24
CA PRO A 154 2.60 3.93 -7.27
C PRO A 154 3.96 4.61 -7.10
N ALA A 155 4.04 5.93 -7.20
CA ALA A 155 5.26 6.69 -6.99
C ALA A 155 4.95 8.12 -6.49
N PRO A 156 5.91 8.79 -5.83
CA PRO A 156 5.76 10.18 -5.41
C PRO A 156 5.55 11.15 -6.58
N LEU A 157 4.80 12.22 -6.34
CA LEU A 157 4.66 13.34 -7.28
C LEU A 157 5.66 14.45 -7.00
N ALA A 158 6.07 15.13 -8.07
CA ALA A 158 6.88 16.35 -8.03
C ALA A 158 6.00 17.59 -8.29
N GLY A 159 6.52 18.78 -7.98
CA GLY A 159 5.77 20.03 -8.21
C GLY A 159 4.62 20.26 -7.22
N CYS A 160 4.66 19.59 -6.06
CA CYS A 160 3.63 19.71 -5.05
C CYS A 160 3.82 20.95 -4.18
N GLY A 161 2.70 21.64 -3.92
CA GLY A 161 2.63 22.67 -2.90
C GLY A 161 2.43 22.10 -1.49
N THR A 162 2.34 22.99 -0.50
CA THR A 162 2.35 22.65 0.92
C THR A 162 1.18 23.27 1.69
N ASP A 163 0.11 23.67 1.00
CA ASP A 163 -1.07 24.25 1.65
C ASP A 163 -1.69 23.26 2.63
N ALA A 164 -2.18 23.77 3.77
CA ALA A 164 -2.79 22.91 4.76
C ALA A 164 -4.11 22.33 4.23
N PHE A 165 -4.27 21.02 4.37
CA PHE A 165 -5.46 20.30 3.95
C PHE A 165 -6.22 19.74 5.16
N LYS A 166 -7.55 19.87 5.17
CA LYS A 166 -8.41 19.27 6.19
C LYS A 166 -9.34 18.21 5.60
N SER A 167 -10.01 18.57 4.51
CA SER A 167 -10.88 17.69 3.74
C SER A 167 -11.20 18.31 2.39
N GLY A 168 -11.66 17.50 1.46
CA GLY A 168 -12.15 17.97 0.18
C GLY A 168 -12.61 16.81 -0.68
N LYS A 169 -13.43 17.12 -1.67
CA LYS A 169 -13.89 16.15 -2.66
C LYS A 169 -14.15 16.85 -3.99
N ALA A 170 -14.05 16.10 -5.07
CA ALA A 170 -14.53 16.50 -6.37
C ALA A 170 -15.47 15.42 -6.92
N GLU A 171 -16.45 15.88 -7.68
CA GLU A 171 -17.54 15.09 -8.21
C GLU A 171 -17.82 15.55 -9.64
N VAL A 172 -17.91 14.59 -10.55
CA VAL A 172 -18.33 14.79 -11.94
C VAL A 172 -19.54 13.93 -12.17
N GLU A 173 -20.69 14.56 -12.42
CA GLU A 173 -21.99 13.90 -12.57
C GLU A 173 -22.80 14.70 -13.59
N GLU A 174 -23.42 14.01 -14.56
CA GLU A 174 -24.27 14.65 -15.58
C GLU A 174 -23.57 15.81 -16.32
N GLY A 175 -22.24 15.75 -16.45
CA GLY A 175 -21.42 16.79 -17.08
C GLY A 175 -21.14 18.02 -16.21
N ASP A 176 -21.72 18.11 -15.02
CA ASP A 176 -21.38 19.12 -14.02
C ASP A 176 -20.12 18.70 -13.25
N VAL A 177 -19.30 19.69 -12.88
CA VAL A 177 -18.17 19.49 -11.96
C VAL A 177 -18.43 20.26 -10.67
N LYS A 178 -18.35 19.55 -9.55
CA LYS A 178 -18.42 20.14 -8.22
C LYS A 178 -17.15 19.85 -7.45
N VAL A 179 -16.62 20.86 -6.79
CA VAL A 179 -15.44 20.76 -5.93
C VAL A 179 -15.74 21.44 -4.60
N ASP A 180 -15.58 20.70 -3.51
CA ASP A 180 -15.66 21.23 -2.15
C ASP A 180 -14.30 21.08 -1.48
N LEU A 181 -13.82 22.14 -0.82
CA LEU A 181 -12.52 22.18 -0.17
C LEU A 181 -12.61 22.76 1.24
N SER A 182 -11.93 22.13 2.18
CA SER A 182 -11.54 22.70 3.46
C SER A 182 -10.02 22.73 3.62
N ALA A 183 -9.46 23.93 3.55
CA ALA A 183 -8.02 24.20 3.58
C ALA A 183 -7.70 25.45 4.44
N ASP A 184 -6.58 26.11 4.19
CA ASP A 184 -6.25 27.41 4.78
C ASP A 184 -7.22 28.51 4.32
N PRO A 185 -7.55 29.49 5.19
CA PRO A 185 -8.56 30.51 4.94
C PRO A 185 -8.12 31.58 3.94
N ASN A 186 -9.08 32.09 3.17
CA ASN A 186 -8.91 33.19 2.20
C ASN A 186 -7.85 32.92 1.12
N LEU A 187 -7.62 31.67 0.78
CA LEU A 187 -6.79 31.26 -0.35
C LEU A 187 -7.62 31.07 -1.61
N THR A 188 -7.03 31.38 -2.76
CA THR A 188 -7.64 31.17 -4.09
C THR A 188 -6.84 30.13 -4.86
N TYR A 189 -7.54 29.16 -5.42
CA TYR A 189 -7.01 28.06 -6.21
C TYR A 189 -7.54 28.14 -7.63
N GLY A 190 -6.69 27.92 -8.62
CA GLY A 190 -7.11 27.55 -9.96
C GLY A 190 -7.56 26.09 -9.95
N VAL A 191 -8.73 25.79 -10.51
CA VAL A 191 -9.25 24.43 -10.61
C VAL A 191 -9.18 24.00 -12.06
N VAL A 192 -8.53 22.87 -12.32
CA VAL A 192 -8.34 22.32 -13.66
C VAL A 192 -8.70 20.85 -13.73
N PHE A 193 -9.07 20.39 -14.92
CA PHE A 193 -9.21 18.98 -15.25
C PHE A 193 -7.97 18.51 -15.99
N ARG A 194 -7.27 17.51 -15.45
CA ARG A 194 -6.10 16.89 -16.05
C ARG A 194 -6.45 15.53 -16.63
N GLY A 195 -6.41 15.41 -17.94
CA GLY A 195 -6.73 14.18 -18.66
C GLY A 195 -5.75 13.05 -18.41
N LEU A 196 -6.25 11.81 -18.39
CA LEU A 196 -5.42 10.61 -18.18
C LEU A 196 -4.46 10.35 -19.36
N GLY A 197 -4.82 10.76 -20.58
CA GLY A 197 -3.97 10.63 -21.78
C GLY A 197 -2.83 11.65 -21.88
N GLY A 198 -2.68 12.50 -20.86
CA GLY A 198 -1.81 13.67 -20.91
C GLY A 198 -2.40 14.81 -21.77
N GLY A 199 -1.58 15.82 -22.01
CA GLY A 199 -1.99 17.06 -22.68
C GLY A 199 -2.02 18.25 -21.72
N ALA A 200 -2.63 19.34 -22.18
CA ALA A 200 -2.79 20.54 -21.37
C ALA A 200 -3.95 20.39 -20.39
N ASP A 201 -3.78 20.94 -19.19
CA ASP A 201 -4.84 21.06 -18.19
C ASP A 201 -6.01 21.91 -18.76
N VAL A 202 -7.24 21.45 -18.58
CA VAL A 202 -8.45 22.19 -18.97
C VAL A 202 -8.91 23.06 -17.80
N PRO A 203 -8.97 24.39 -17.93
CA PRO A 203 -9.42 25.25 -16.85
C PRO A 203 -10.91 25.09 -16.58
N LEU A 204 -11.26 24.79 -15.33
CA LEU A 204 -12.65 24.68 -14.86
C LEU A 204 -13.12 25.96 -14.17
N GLY A 205 -12.20 26.67 -13.49
CA GLY A 205 -12.52 27.93 -12.82
C GLY A 205 -11.58 28.23 -11.65
N THR A 206 -12.06 29.04 -10.73
CA THR A 206 -11.33 29.39 -9.50
C THR A 206 -12.17 29.09 -8.27
N LEU A 207 -11.55 28.53 -7.24
CA LEU A 207 -12.17 28.27 -5.94
C LEU A 207 -11.47 29.12 -4.88
N THR A 208 -12.24 29.94 -4.15
CA THR A 208 -11.73 30.73 -3.02
C THR A 208 -12.32 30.21 -1.72
N THR A 209 -11.47 30.02 -0.71
CA THR A 209 -11.89 29.61 0.63
C THR A 209 -12.34 30.81 1.46
N ASP A 210 -13.39 30.62 2.28
CA ASP A 210 -13.89 31.62 3.22
C ASP A 210 -12.93 31.81 4.42
N LYS A 211 -13.29 32.71 5.34
CA LYS A 211 -12.55 32.95 6.60
C LYS A 211 -12.41 31.72 7.51
N ARG A 212 -13.17 30.65 7.25
CA ARG A 212 -13.10 29.36 7.96
C ARG A 212 -12.32 28.30 7.16
N GLY A 213 -11.78 28.67 5.99
CA GLY A 213 -11.07 27.75 5.11
C GLY A 213 -11.97 26.91 4.22
N ARG A 214 -13.26 27.25 4.05
CA ARG A 214 -14.20 26.47 3.23
C ARG A 214 -14.46 27.14 1.90
N GLY A 215 -14.27 26.43 0.80
CA GLY A 215 -14.60 26.88 -0.55
C GLY A 215 -15.40 25.83 -1.29
N SER A 216 -16.20 26.27 -2.25
CA SER A 216 -16.95 25.41 -3.16
C SER A 216 -16.94 26.02 -4.54
N LEU A 217 -16.84 25.17 -5.56
CA LEU A 217 -16.98 25.51 -6.96
C LEU A 217 -17.99 24.54 -7.57
N LYS A 218 -19.00 25.07 -8.26
CA LYS A 218 -19.86 24.32 -9.16
C LYS A 218 -19.70 24.91 -10.55
N VAL A 219 -19.37 24.07 -11.52
CA VAL A 219 -19.29 24.42 -12.93
C VAL A 219 -20.27 23.53 -13.65
N GLU A 220 -21.25 24.15 -14.30
CA GLU A 220 -22.31 23.40 -14.98
C GLU A 220 -21.94 23.15 -16.44
N ASN A 221 -22.33 21.99 -16.97
CA ASN A 221 -22.14 21.62 -18.37
C ASN A 221 -20.66 21.73 -18.83
N VAL A 222 -19.72 21.23 -18.02
CA VAL A 222 -18.29 21.17 -18.38
C VAL A 222 -18.08 20.29 -19.61
N VAL A 223 -18.86 19.20 -19.70
CA VAL A 223 -18.92 18.32 -20.87
C VAL A 223 -20.37 18.05 -21.26
N GLY A 224 -20.61 17.69 -22.52
CA GLY A 224 -21.93 17.21 -22.96
C GLY A 224 -22.27 15.84 -22.38
N GLU A 225 -23.56 15.49 -22.31
CA GLU A 225 -24.04 14.20 -21.78
C GLU A 225 -23.50 12.98 -22.54
N ASP A 226 -23.16 13.15 -23.83
CA ASP A 226 -22.60 12.14 -24.72
C ASP A 226 -21.07 12.01 -24.60
N VAL A 227 -20.43 12.88 -23.82
CA VAL A 227 -18.98 12.89 -23.64
C VAL A 227 -18.56 11.88 -22.59
N VAL A 228 -17.49 11.15 -22.91
CA VAL A 228 -16.83 10.23 -21.99
C VAL A 228 -15.48 10.83 -21.62
N GLY A 229 -15.23 10.97 -20.33
CA GLY A 229 -13.99 11.55 -19.82
C GLY A 229 -13.29 10.68 -18.80
N ALA A 230 -11.97 10.84 -18.73
CA ALA A 230 -11.12 10.17 -17.74
C ALA A 230 -9.96 11.08 -17.33
N GLY A 231 -9.76 11.24 -16.03
CA GLY A 231 -8.76 12.16 -15.50
C GLY A 231 -9.00 12.55 -14.06
N ASN A 232 -8.32 13.63 -13.66
CA ASN A 232 -8.28 14.11 -12.29
C ASN A 232 -8.65 15.59 -12.21
N VAL A 233 -9.35 15.97 -11.14
CA VAL A 233 -9.51 17.39 -10.79
C VAL A 233 -8.33 17.80 -9.93
N VAL A 234 -7.67 18.89 -10.32
CA VAL A 234 -6.45 19.42 -9.68
C VAL A 234 -6.67 20.85 -9.24
N LEU A 235 -6.31 21.16 -7.99
CA LEU A 235 -6.33 22.49 -7.42
C LEU A 235 -4.90 23.04 -7.37
N GLN A 236 -4.68 24.15 -8.06
CA GLN A 236 -3.37 24.77 -8.26
C GLN A 236 -3.29 26.11 -7.57
N ARG A 237 -2.13 26.42 -6.99
CA ARG A 237 -1.83 27.75 -6.42
C ARG A 237 -0.34 28.04 -6.56
N ASP A 238 -0.02 29.27 -6.98
CA ASP A 238 1.35 29.76 -7.20
C ASP A 238 2.21 28.87 -8.13
N GLY A 239 1.57 28.23 -9.12
CA GLY A 239 2.26 27.34 -10.06
C GLY A 239 2.55 25.93 -9.54
N PHE A 240 2.03 25.56 -8.37
CA PHE A 240 2.15 24.24 -7.78
C PHE A 240 0.79 23.53 -7.69
N ASP A 241 0.79 22.21 -7.83
CA ASP A 241 -0.37 21.37 -7.54
C ASP A 241 -0.51 21.23 -6.02
N GLN A 242 -1.64 21.64 -5.47
CA GLN A 242 -1.90 21.61 -4.03
C GLN A 242 -2.66 20.34 -3.65
N PHE A 243 -3.80 20.12 -4.32
CA PHE A 243 -4.71 19.01 -4.03
C PHE A 243 -5.15 18.34 -5.34
N ILE A 244 -5.25 17.02 -5.33
CA ILE A 244 -5.58 16.21 -6.51
C ILE A 244 -6.66 15.19 -6.09
N THR A 245 -7.61 14.88 -6.98
CA THR A 245 -8.54 13.78 -6.77
C THR A 245 -7.83 12.44 -6.63
N GLY A 246 -8.16 11.70 -5.59
CA GLY A 246 -7.48 10.45 -5.27
C GLY A 246 -8.03 9.77 -4.03
N PHE A 247 -7.27 8.82 -3.52
CA PHE A 247 -7.57 8.09 -2.29
C PHE A 247 -6.43 8.22 -1.30
N GLN A 248 -6.74 8.03 -0.02
CA GLN A 248 -5.73 7.92 1.03
C GLN A 248 -6.19 6.91 2.08
N SER A 249 -5.42 5.83 2.21
CA SER A 249 -5.70 4.77 3.19
C SER A 249 -5.29 5.23 4.59
N THR A 250 -6.21 5.05 5.52
CA THR A 250 -6.07 5.38 6.95
C THR A 250 -6.00 4.15 7.83
N ARG A 251 -6.29 2.96 7.28
CA ARG A 251 -6.30 1.73 8.04
C ARG A 251 -4.98 1.01 7.88
N LYS A 252 -4.29 0.81 9.01
CA LYS A 252 -3.20 -0.16 9.06
C LYS A 252 -3.77 -1.55 8.76
N ARG A 253 -3.27 -2.20 7.72
CA ARG A 253 -3.63 -3.57 7.39
C ARG A 253 -3.44 -4.44 8.63
N PRO A 254 -4.43 -5.25 9.03
CA PRO A 254 -4.19 -6.30 10.01
C PRO A 254 -3.06 -7.15 9.45
N ALA A 255 -1.95 -7.28 10.19
CA ALA A 255 -0.86 -8.12 9.73
C ALA A 255 -1.45 -9.51 9.40
N ILE A 256 -1.19 -10.01 8.19
CA ILE A 256 -1.48 -11.42 7.89
C ILE A 256 -0.35 -12.19 8.58
N VAL A 257 -0.49 -12.36 9.90
CA VAL A 257 0.52 -13.02 10.70
C VAL A 257 0.31 -14.51 10.58
N ALA A 258 1.12 -15.17 9.77
CA ALA A 258 1.46 -16.54 10.11
C ALA A 258 2.45 -16.45 11.28
N ARG A 259 1.97 -16.57 12.52
CA ARG A 259 2.88 -16.70 13.66
C ARG A 259 3.59 -18.04 13.49
N PHE A 260 4.88 -18.01 13.24
CA PHE A 260 5.71 -19.21 13.21
C PHE A 260 6.05 -19.55 14.66
N GLN A 261 5.57 -20.68 15.17
CA GLN A 261 5.95 -21.19 16.48
C GLN A 261 6.12 -22.69 16.37
N VAL A 262 7.36 -23.15 16.54
CA VAL A 262 7.72 -24.55 16.34
C VAL A 262 8.71 -25.01 17.42
N GLY A 263 8.66 -26.29 17.75
CA GLY A 263 9.64 -26.91 18.64
C GLY A 263 11.01 -27.01 17.99
N LEU A 264 12.04 -27.08 18.82
CA LEU A 264 13.38 -27.49 18.42
C LEU A 264 13.63 -28.93 18.88
N LEU A 265 14.18 -29.75 17.99
CA LEU A 265 14.63 -31.10 18.26
C LEU A 265 16.15 -31.16 18.17
N ARG A 266 16.76 -32.13 18.86
CA ARG A 266 18.15 -32.46 18.60
C ARG A 266 18.28 -32.93 17.15
N CYS A 267 19.26 -32.39 16.44
CA CYS A 267 19.55 -32.76 15.05
C CYS A 267 19.69 -34.29 14.92
N ALA A 268 20.44 -34.91 15.86
CA ALA A 268 20.68 -36.34 15.88
C ALA A 268 19.42 -37.21 16.16
N ASP A 269 18.33 -36.62 16.66
CA ASP A 269 17.08 -37.35 16.92
C ASP A 269 16.17 -37.44 15.68
N VAL A 270 16.47 -36.68 14.63
CA VAL A 270 15.69 -36.72 13.39
C VAL A 270 15.91 -38.06 12.70
N ASN A 271 14.85 -38.85 12.56
CA ASN A 271 14.91 -40.23 12.08
C ASN A 271 13.85 -40.58 11.03
N THR A 272 12.96 -39.65 10.69
CA THR A 272 11.85 -39.85 9.77
C THR A 272 12.11 -39.06 8.48
N LEU A 273 11.77 -39.63 7.32
CA LEU A 273 12.09 -39.16 5.96
C LEU A 273 13.59 -39.18 5.59
N ALA A 274 14.51 -39.05 6.55
CA ALA A 274 15.90 -39.53 6.55
C ALA A 274 16.61 -39.00 7.80
N PRO A 275 17.63 -39.69 8.36
CA PRO A 275 18.52 -39.10 9.34
C PRO A 275 19.28 -37.91 8.76
N LEU A 276 19.46 -36.86 9.57
CA LEU A 276 20.30 -35.72 9.20
C LEU A 276 21.78 -36.08 9.40
N ALA A 277 22.62 -35.66 8.45
CA ALA A 277 24.07 -35.85 8.51
C ALA A 277 24.75 -34.66 9.22
N GLY A 278 25.93 -34.89 9.79
CA GLY A 278 26.73 -33.81 10.39
C GLY A 278 26.14 -33.23 11.69
N CYS A 279 25.22 -33.94 12.34
CA CYS A 279 24.62 -33.50 13.59
C CYS A 279 25.61 -33.54 14.76
N GLY A 280 25.48 -32.57 15.65
CA GLY A 280 26.05 -32.61 16.98
C GLY A 280 25.22 -33.44 17.97
N PHE A 281 25.73 -33.56 19.18
CA PHE A 281 25.20 -34.44 20.23
C PHE A 281 24.76 -33.69 21.48
N ASP A 282 24.57 -32.37 21.38
CA ASP A 282 24.16 -31.58 22.52
C ASP A 282 22.80 -32.03 23.04
N GLN A 283 22.71 -32.14 24.36
CA GLN A 283 21.45 -32.39 25.04
C GLN A 283 20.49 -31.20 24.85
N LEU A 284 19.19 -31.48 24.86
CA LEU A 284 18.13 -30.47 24.89
C LEU A 284 16.91 -31.10 25.56
N ASN A 285 16.38 -30.45 26.59
CA ASN A 285 15.12 -30.90 27.21
C ASN A 285 13.91 -30.33 26.46
N LYS A 286 13.97 -29.03 26.14
CA LYS A 286 12.94 -28.34 25.37
C LYS A 286 13.58 -27.16 24.65
N GLY A 287 13.19 -26.94 23.40
CA GLY A 287 13.52 -25.71 22.71
C GLY A 287 12.36 -25.26 21.82
N GLU A 288 12.33 -23.97 21.52
CA GLU A 288 11.33 -23.37 20.65
C GLU A 288 11.93 -22.21 19.84
N ALA A 289 11.42 -22.06 18.63
CA ALA A 289 11.69 -20.91 17.77
C ALA A 289 10.36 -20.23 17.43
N ILE A 290 10.32 -18.90 17.55
CA ILE A 290 9.16 -18.06 17.30
C ILE A 290 9.56 -16.95 16.32
N ILE A 291 8.75 -16.74 15.29
CA ILE A 291 8.78 -15.54 14.44
C ILE A 291 7.40 -14.90 14.52
N ASP A 292 7.34 -13.67 15.00
CA ASP A 292 6.08 -12.96 15.28
C ASP A 292 5.65 -11.99 14.17
N ASP A 293 4.58 -11.24 14.43
CA ASP A 293 3.97 -10.30 13.49
C ASP A 293 4.75 -9.03 13.21
N LYS A 294 5.81 -8.79 13.96
CA LYS A 294 6.73 -7.68 13.78
C LYS A 294 7.99 -8.12 13.04
N GLY A 295 8.11 -9.41 12.74
CA GLY A 295 9.34 -9.98 12.20
C GLY A 295 10.41 -10.19 13.26
N ASP A 296 10.05 -10.17 14.55
CA ASP A 296 10.98 -10.49 15.63
C ASP A 296 11.21 -12.00 15.66
N VAL A 297 12.47 -12.42 15.78
CA VAL A 297 12.86 -13.82 15.93
C VAL A 297 13.26 -14.07 17.38
N SER A 298 12.62 -15.02 18.03
CA SER A 298 12.94 -15.46 19.39
C SER A 298 13.27 -16.95 19.41
N VAL A 299 14.39 -17.32 20.02
CA VAL A 299 14.78 -18.72 20.24
C VAL A 299 15.05 -18.96 21.72
N HIS A 300 14.43 -20.00 22.26
CA HIS A 300 14.61 -20.43 23.64
C HIS A 300 15.16 -21.85 23.68
N LEU A 301 16.21 -22.06 24.47
CA LEU A 301 16.74 -23.38 24.81
C LEU A 301 16.57 -23.62 26.31
N MET A 302 16.11 -24.81 26.68
CA MET A 302 16.00 -25.28 28.06
C MET A 302 16.69 -26.63 28.21
N GLY A 303 17.61 -26.71 29.17
CA GLY A 303 18.41 -27.91 29.43
C GLY A 303 19.40 -28.25 28.32
N ALA A 304 19.93 -27.26 27.61
CA ALA A 304 21.04 -27.45 26.68
C ALA A 304 22.39 -27.60 27.42
N VAL A 305 23.52 -27.71 26.71
CA VAL A 305 24.84 -27.69 27.37
C VAL A 305 25.01 -26.37 28.10
N ALA A 306 25.36 -26.44 29.39
CA ALA A 306 25.48 -25.27 30.26
C ALA A 306 26.65 -24.37 29.86
N ARG A 307 26.52 -23.06 30.11
CA ARG A 307 27.57 -22.05 29.87
C ARG A 307 28.17 -22.10 28.45
N SER A 308 27.34 -22.46 27.47
CA SER A 308 27.75 -22.65 26.08
C SER A 308 27.10 -21.60 25.21
N THR A 309 27.81 -21.18 24.17
CA THR A 309 27.32 -20.21 23.20
C THR A 309 26.90 -20.95 21.93
N TYR A 310 25.71 -20.64 21.45
CA TYR A 310 25.13 -21.17 20.22
C TYR A 310 24.85 -20.03 19.25
N GLU A 311 25.04 -20.30 17.97
CA GLU A 311 24.58 -19.46 16.87
C GLU A 311 23.18 -19.90 16.46
N VAL A 312 22.28 -18.93 16.24
CA VAL A 312 20.98 -19.16 15.62
C VAL A 312 21.04 -18.67 14.18
N VAL A 313 20.70 -19.53 13.25
CA VAL A 313 20.58 -19.18 11.83
C VAL A 313 19.18 -19.46 11.31
N PHE A 314 18.73 -18.64 10.37
CA PHE A 314 17.56 -18.91 9.54
C PHE A 314 18.05 -19.42 8.19
N VAL A 315 17.52 -20.57 7.77
CA VAL A 315 17.93 -21.25 6.53
C VAL A 315 16.76 -21.23 5.56
N GLY A 316 17.03 -20.80 4.33
CA GLY A 316 16.05 -20.81 3.25
C GLY A 316 15.49 -22.22 2.99
N ALA A 317 14.30 -22.31 2.39
CA ALA A 317 13.63 -23.59 2.14
C ALA A 317 14.44 -24.56 1.23
N ASP A 318 15.36 -24.04 0.42
CA ASP A 318 16.26 -24.84 -0.40
C ASP A 318 17.47 -25.41 0.38
N GLY A 319 17.67 -24.99 1.64
CA GLY A 319 18.76 -25.43 2.49
C GLY A 319 20.13 -24.83 2.13
N THR A 320 20.20 -23.88 1.20
CA THR A 320 21.48 -23.40 0.66
C THR A 320 21.91 -22.05 1.20
N THR A 321 20.95 -21.21 1.58
CA THR A 321 21.21 -19.86 2.09
C THR A 321 20.97 -19.82 3.59
N GLU A 322 22.00 -19.48 4.34
CA GLU A 322 21.93 -19.26 5.79
C GLU A 322 22.12 -17.79 6.11
N VAL A 323 21.26 -17.25 6.97
CA VAL A 323 21.39 -15.91 7.53
C VAL A 323 21.52 -16.03 9.04
N SER A 324 22.59 -15.47 9.59
CA SER A 324 22.78 -15.42 11.04
C SER A 324 21.72 -14.51 11.66
N VAL A 325 20.93 -15.08 12.58
CA VAL A 325 19.92 -14.36 13.35
C VAL A 325 20.59 -13.71 14.54
N GLY A 326 21.34 -14.49 15.33
CA GLY A 326 22.05 -13.99 16.49
C GLY A 326 22.66 -15.10 17.34
N MET A 327 23.33 -14.70 18.42
CA MET A 327 23.97 -15.64 19.34
C MET A 327 23.16 -15.73 20.64
N LEU A 328 23.04 -16.93 21.21
CA LEU A 328 22.51 -17.14 22.56
C LEU A 328 23.55 -17.85 23.42
N THR A 329 23.67 -17.46 24.68
CA THR A 329 24.53 -18.13 25.67
C THR A 329 23.66 -18.74 26.76
N THR A 330 23.90 -20.01 27.09
CA THR A 330 23.17 -20.71 28.14
C THR A 330 23.74 -20.41 29.52
N ASN A 331 22.87 -20.39 30.52
CA ASN A 331 23.25 -20.24 31.92
C ASN A 331 23.76 -21.60 32.50
N PRO A 332 24.13 -21.67 33.80
CA PRO A 332 24.57 -22.92 34.43
C PRO A 332 23.53 -24.06 34.42
N GLY A 333 22.25 -23.74 34.25
CA GLY A 333 21.18 -24.74 34.10
C GLY A 333 20.90 -25.15 32.65
N GLY A 334 21.71 -24.67 31.68
CA GLY A 334 21.50 -24.97 30.27
C GLY A 334 20.39 -24.16 29.61
N ASN A 335 19.89 -23.11 30.26
CA ASN A 335 18.82 -22.27 29.70
C ASN A 335 19.40 -21.04 29.01
N GLY A 336 18.97 -20.77 27.78
CA GLY A 336 19.43 -19.63 26.99
C GLY A 336 18.31 -19.05 26.13
N GLN A 337 18.40 -17.75 25.84
CA GLN A 337 17.45 -17.08 24.95
C GLN A 337 18.15 -16.05 24.08
N VAL A 338 17.62 -15.86 22.88
CA VAL A 338 17.92 -14.71 22.02
C VAL A 338 16.62 -14.17 21.46
N ILE A 339 16.52 -12.84 21.41
CA ILE A 339 15.42 -12.12 20.78
C ILE A 339 16.06 -11.08 19.87
N VAL A 340 15.75 -11.17 18.58
CA VAL A 340 16.24 -10.25 17.56
C VAL A 340 15.04 -9.54 16.97
N ARG A 341 14.98 -8.23 17.19
CA ARG A 341 13.86 -7.42 16.75
C ARG A 341 14.02 -7.00 15.30
N ASP A 342 12.89 -6.85 14.62
CA ASP A 342 12.81 -6.35 13.24
C ASP A 342 13.75 -7.12 12.28
N PHE A 343 14.00 -8.41 12.54
CA PHE A 343 14.92 -9.21 11.72
C PHE A 343 14.36 -9.42 10.31
N PHE A 344 13.06 -9.72 10.21
CA PHE A 344 12.34 -9.66 8.96
C PHE A 344 11.60 -8.32 8.85
N PRO A 345 11.74 -7.59 7.73
CA PRO A 345 10.99 -6.36 7.55
C PRO A 345 9.49 -6.67 7.47
N VAL A 346 8.67 -5.80 8.07
CA VAL A 346 7.21 -5.91 8.02
C VAL A 346 6.74 -6.00 6.56
N GLY A 347 5.93 -7.01 6.25
CA GLY A 347 5.44 -7.31 4.90
C GLY A 347 6.27 -8.33 4.13
N ALA A 348 7.43 -8.75 4.65
CA ALA A 348 8.21 -9.84 4.07
C ALA A 348 7.40 -11.15 4.03
N ARG A 349 7.62 -11.92 2.96
CA ARG A 349 7.10 -13.29 2.81
C ARG A 349 8.28 -14.23 2.67
N GLY A 350 8.39 -15.20 3.56
CA GLY A 350 9.52 -16.13 3.62
C GLY A 350 9.08 -17.54 3.95
N VAL A 351 9.89 -18.51 3.54
CA VAL A 351 9.77 -19.93 3.90
C VAL A 351 11.16 -20.46 4.21
N GLY A 352 11.26 -21.27 5.27
CA GLY A 352 12.53 -21.76 5.75
C GLY A 352 12.42 -22.43 7.12
N HIS A 353 13.56 -22.64 7.76
CA HIS A 353 13.68 -23.30 9.05
C HIS A 353 14.73 -22.60 9.92
N VAL A 354 14.65 -22.79 11.23
CA VAL A 354 15.64 -22.27 12.19
C VAL A 354 16.57 -23.41 12.59
N ILE A 355 17.87 -23.15 12.56
CA ILE A 355 18.91 -24.07 13.03
C ILE A 355 19.70 -23.38 14.14
N VAL A 356 20.01 -24.14 15.18
CA VAL A 356 20.88 -23.71 16.27
C VAL A 356 22.17 -24.51 16.22
N LYS A 357 23.28 -23.81 16.03
CA LYS A 357 24.62 -24.37 15.83
C LYS A 357 25.50 -24.12 17.04
N ARG A 358 26.43 -25.03 17.29
CA ARG A 358 27.56 -24.81 18.20
C ARG A 358 28.83 -25.29 17.53
N ASP A 359 29.85 -24.45 17.55
CA ASP A 359 31.15 -24.72 16.92
C ASP A 359 31.02 -25.10 15.42
N GLY A 360 30.07 -24.46 14.72
CA GLY A 360 29.78 -24.70 13.30
C GLY A 360 29.00 -25.98 13.00
N VAL A 361 28.54 -26.70 14.02
CA VAL A 361 27.82 -27.97 13.89
C VAL A 361 26.36 -27.81 14.33
N ASP A 362 25.43 -28.36 13.56
CA ASP A 362 24.00 -28.32 13.81
C ASP A 362 23.65 -29.13 15.07
N GLN A 363 23.19 -28.45 16.10
CA GLN A 363 22.78 -29.08 17.36
C GLN A 363 21.28 -29.29 17.40
N PHE A 364 20.52 -28.24 17.06
CA PHE A 364 19.07 -28.25 17.14
C PHE A 364 18.43 -27.71 15.87
N VAL A 365 17.34 -28.32 15.44
CA VAL A 365 16.60 -27.96 14.22
C VAL A 365 15.12 -27.82 14.53
N THR A 366 14.41 -26.96 13.80
CA THR A 366 12.95 -26.87 13.92
C THR A 366 12.29 -28.19 13.52
N GLY A 367 11.39 -28.69 14.34
CA GLY A 367 10.69 -29.95 14.10
C GLY A 367 9.64 -30.26 15.16
N PHE A 368 9.11 -31.47 15.12
CA PHE A 368 8.14 -31.98 16.08
C PHE A 368 8.43 -33.44 16.42
N ALA A 369 8.22 -33.80 17.68
CA ALA A 369 8.25 -35.20 18.12
C ALA A 369 6.81 -35.68 18.36
N VAL A 370 6.51 -36.90 17.93
CA VAL A 370 5.25 -37.57 18.23
C VAL A 370 5.51 -38.58 19.35
N SER A 371 4.89 -38.37 20.51
CA SER A 371 4.92 -39.30 21.63
C SER A 371 3.50 -39.74 22.02
N ARG A 372 3.38 -40.94 22.61
CA ARG A 372 2.14 -41.43 23.22
C ARG A 372 2.14 -41.18 24.72
#